data_AF-X1UDG1-F1
#
_entry.id   AF-X1UDG1-F1
#
_cell.length_a   1.000
_cell.length_b   1.000
_cell.length_c   1.000
_cell.angle_alpha   90.00
_cell.angle_beta   90.00
_cell.angle_gamma   90.00
#
_symmetry.space_group_name_H-M   'P 1'
#
loop_
_entity.id
_entity.type
_entity.pdbx_description
1 polymer ?
#
loop_
_entity_poly.entity_id
_entity_poly.type
_entity_poly.pdbx_seq_one_letter_code
_entity_poly.pdbx_strand_id
1 'polypeptide(L)'
;MKQEKKQKRVQRESLSYTVEVRDKEGRVIQRISAPSRSYVEQWNQLLNVHASQANKTIRDTQGNEYSITTHAYNLCCNAAIGVITYGIRIGKGTTAVAIDDYALESPVGEGVGLDEFNHQAMVFTEPSVAGSTCSFKLRRTMINNSGATITGIRELGCYVRLAATYYGLGFRDVLGSGCDVPDGGAITVEYTLGVTA
;
A
#
# COMPACT_ATOMS: atom_id res chain seq x y z
N MET A 1 6.02 -26.94 -42.33
CA MET A 1 5.51 -25.61 -41.92
C MET A 1 5.46 -25.57 -40.40
N LYS A 2 6.32 -24.77 -39.75
CA LYS A 2 6.28 -24.55 -38.30
C LYS A 2 5.30 -23.42 -38.02
N GLN A 3 4.20 -23.71 -37.33
CA GLN A 3 3.29 -22.70 -36.81
C GLN A 3 3.97 -22.03 -35.61
N GLU A 4 4.42 -20.79 -35.80
CA GLU A 4 4.80 -19.91 -34.70
C GLU A 4 3.53 -19.60 -33.88
N LYS A 5 3.50 -20.07 -32.63
CA LYS A 5 2.49 -19.66 -31.66
C LYS A 5 2.68 -18.17 -31.40
N LYS A 6 1.84 -17.31 -32.00
CA LYS A 6 1.64 -15.93 -31.57
C LYS A 6 1.23 -15.95 -30.09
N GLN A 7 2.18 -15.64 -29.22
CA GLN A 7 1.93 -15.41 -27.80
C GLN A 7 1.02 -14.17 -27.72
N LYS A 8 -0.27 -14.38 -27.42
CA LYS A 8 -1.21 -13.28 -27.15
C LYS A 8 -0.57 -12.38 -26.09
N ARG A 9 -0.25 -11.14 -26.46
CA ARG A 9 0.18 -10.10 -25.53
C ARG A 9 -1.05 -9.78 -24.68
N VAL A 10 -1.12 -10.38 -23.50
CA VAL A 10 -2.19 -10.11 -22.53
C VAL A 10 -1.88 -8.75 -21.91
N GLN A 11 -2.81 -7.80 -22.04
CA GLN A 11 -2.76 -6.53 -21.33
C GLN A 11 -2.60 -6.85 -19.84
N ARG A 12 -1.55 -6.32 -19.21
CA ARG A 12 -1.18 -6.68 -17.85
C ARG A 12 -1.22 -5.44 -16.98
N GLU A 13 -2.21 -5.35 -16.11
CA GLU A 13 -2.12 -4.51 -14.93
C GLU A 13 -0.93 -4.99 -14.09
N SER A 14 -0.18 -4.05 -13.54
CA SER A 14 0.98 -4.35 -12.70
C SER A 14 0.93 -3.50 -11.44
N LEU A 15 1.04 -4.19 -10.30
CA LEU A 15 1.37 -3.60 -9.02
C LEU A 15 2.67 -4.24 -8.54
N SER A 16 3.56 -3.45 -7.97
CA SER A 16 4.80 -3.95 -7.37
C SER A 16 5.20 -3.07 -6.21
N TYR A 17 5.90 -3.63 -5.24
CA TYR A 17 6.43 -2.87 -4.12
C TYR A 17 7.94 -3.02 -4.00
N THR A 18 8.55 -2.01 -3.39
CA THR A 18 9.90 -2.06 -2.82
C THR A 18 9.86 -1.57 -1.39
N VAL A 19 10.53 -2.30 -0.50
CA VAL A 19 10.76 -1.94 0.89
C VAL A 19 12.26 -1.72 1.08
N GLU A 20 12.63 -0.59 1.66
CA GLU A 20 13.99 -0.30 2.09
C GLU A 20 14.04 -0.03 3.59
N VAL A 21 14.91 -0.73 4.30
CA VAL A 21 15.25 -0.40 5.68
C VAL A 21 16.60 0.29 5.69
N ARG A 22 16.68 1.41 6.41
CA ARG A 22 17.90 2.19 6.63
C ARG A 22 18.25 2.24 8.11
N ASP A 23 19.54 2.25 8.40
CA ASP A 23 20.04 2.54 9.74
C ASP A 23 20.04 4.05 10.03
N LYS A 24 20.46 4.41 11.25
CA LYS A 24 20.54 5.80 11.72
C LYS A 24 21.54 6.67 10.95
N GLU A 25 22.52 6.05 10.28
CA GLU A 25 23.44 6.73 9.36
C GLU A 25 22.86 6.90 7.94
N GLY A 26 21.65 6.41 7.70
CA GLY A 26 20.95 6.47 6.41
C GLY A 26 21.38 5.39 5.41
N ARG A 27 22.21 4.42 5.82
CA ARG A 27 22.68 3.32 4.97
C ARG A 27 21.57 2.30 4.80
N VAL A 28 21.37 1.80 3.59
CA VAL A 28 20.39 0.73 3.32
C VAL A 28 20.94 -0.58 3.88
N ILE A 29 20.24 -1.17 4.84
CA ILE A 29 20.61 -2.44 5.49
C ILE A 29 19.76 -3.62 5.01
N GLN A 30 18.59 -3.34 4.41
CA GLN A 30 17.74 -4.35 3.79
C GLN A 30 16.96 -3.73 2.64
N ARG A 31 16.82 -4.48 1.54
CA ARG A 31 15.94 -4.12 0.42
C ARG A 31 15.17 -5.35 -0.04
N ILE A 32 13.86 -5.23 -0.17
CA ILE A 32 12.96 -6.25 -0.71
C ILE A 32 12.20 -5.63 -1.88
N SER A 33 12.11 -6.34 -3.00
CA SER A 33 11.29 -5.93 -4.14
C SER A 33 10.52 -7.14 -4.67
N ALA A 34 9.23 -6.98 -4.91
CA ALA A 34 8.39 -8.04 -5.48
C ALA A 34 7.20 -7.48 -6.26
N PRO A 35 6.64 -8.24 -7.21
CA PRO A 35 5.29 -7.98 -7.72
C PRO A 35 4.29 -8.10 -6.58
N SER A 36 3.37 -7.14 -6.49
CA SER A 36 2.15 -7.28 -5.70
C SER A 36 1.07 -7.87 -6.60
N ARG A 37 0.30 -8.81 -6.08
CA ARG A 37 -0.82 -9.42 -6.82
C ARG A 37 -2.13 -9.24 -6.06
N SER A 38 -2.18 -8.20 -5.25
CA SER A 38 -2.96 -8.19 -4.03
C SER A 38 -3.84 -6.94 -3.92
N TYR A 39 -4.34 -6.45 -5.06
CA TYR A 39 -5.52 -5.57 -5.01
C TYR A 39 -6.63 -6.34 -4.30
N VAL A 40 -7.16 -5.75 -3.22
CA VAL A 40 -8.25 -6.36 -2.45
C VAL A 40 -9.59 -5.78 -2.91
N GLU A 41 -10.67 -6.41 -2.47
CA GLU A 41 -12.04 -6.18 -2.95
C GLU A 41 -12.43 -4.69 -2.98
N GLN A 42 -12.09 -3.94 -1.93
CA GLN A 42 -12.47 -2.53 -1.78
C GLN A 42 -11.93 -1.64 -2.90
N TRP A 43 -10.76 -1.96 -3.49
CA TRP A 43 -10.22 -1.22 -4.63
C TRP A 43 -11.17 -1.27 -5.83
N ASN A 44 -11.63 -2.47 -6.18
CA ASN A 44 -12.55 -2.67 -7.31
C ASN A 44 -13.96 -2.18 -6.99
N GLN A 45 -14.42 -2.30 -5.75
CA GLN A 45 -15.70 -1.72 -5.33
C GLN A 45 -15.70 -0.19 -5.50
N LEU A 46 -14.61 0.48 -5.14
CA LEU A 46 -14.50 1.93 -5.28
C LEU A 46 -14.42 2.37 -6.75
N LEU A 47 -13.69 1.63 -7.59
CA LEU A 47 -13.72 1.84 -9.04
C LEU A 47 -15.15 1.65 -9.60
N ASN A 48 -15.90 0.66 -9.09
CA ASN A 48 -17.28 0.42 -9.51
C ASN A 48 -18.21 1.56 -9.13
N VAL A 49 -18.07 2.16 -7.93
CA VAL A 49 -18.84 3.36 -7.52
C VAL A 49 -18.72 4.45 -8.57
N HIS A 50 -17.49 4.77 -9.01
CA HIS A 50 -17.26 5.78 -10.04
C HIS A 50 -17.70 5.35 -11.43
N ALA A 51 -17.42 4.12 -11.83
CA ALA A 51 -17.76 3.63 -13.16
C ALA A 51 -19.27 3.52 -13.38
N SER A 52 -20.01 3.04 -12.37
CA SER A 52 -21.46 2.90 -12.46
C SER A 52 -22.24 4.14 -12.02
N GLN A 53 -21.58 5.14 -11.43
CA GLN A 53 -22.22 6.33 -10.85
C GLN A 53 -23.35 5.94 -9.87
N ALA A 54 -23.11 4.93 -9.04
CA ALA A 54 -24.13 4.36 -8.16
C ALA A 54 -23.53 4.01 -6.81
N ASN A 55 -24.37 4.10 -5.78
CA ASN A 55 -23.95 3.80 -4.41
C ASN A 55 -23.64 2.32 -4.26
N LYS A 56 -22.60 2.00 -3.47
CA LYS A 56 -22.21 0.63 -3.12
C LYS A 56 -22.04 0.53 -1.61
N THR A 57 -22.46 -0.58 -1.04
CA THR A 57 -22.12 -0.90 0.35
C THR A 57 -20.69 -1.42 0.38
N ILE A 58 -19.81 -0.72 1.07
CA ILE A 58 -18.39 -1.05 1.18
C ILE A 58 -18.04 -1.10 2.66
N ARG A 59 -17.33 -2.16 3.07
CA ARG A 59 -16.76 -2.31 4.41
C ARG A 59 -15.61 -1.33 4.59
N ASP A 60 -15.45 -0.70 5.74
CA ASP A 60 -14.30 0.15 6.04
C ASP A 60 -13.18 -0.63 6.75
N THR A 61 -12.05 0.01 7.01
CA THR A 61 -10.92 -0.59 7.74
C THR A 61 -11.21 -0.97 9.18
N GLN A 62 -12.37 -0.58 9.73
CA GLN A 62 -12.84 -0.96 11.07
C GLN A 62 -13.86 -2.10 11.02
N GLY A 63 -14.20 -2.59 9.83
CA GLY A 63 -15.16 -3.67 9.62
C GLY A 63 -16.62 -3.21 9.50
N ASN A 64 -16.88 -1.89 9.50
CA ASN A 64 -18.23 -1.34 9.40
C ASN A 64 -18.66 -1.18 7.94
N GLU A 65 -19.92 -1.43 7.63
CA GLU A 65 -20.48 -1.24 6.29
C GLU A 65 -21.07 0.15 6.10
N TYR A 66 -20.71 0.81 5.00
CA TYR A 66 -21.24 2.13 4.64
C TYR A 66 -21.72 2.18 3.20
N SER A 67 -22.80 2.93 2.96
CA SER A 67 -23.24 3.30 1.60
C SER A 67 -22.31 4.37 1.04
N ILE A 68 -21.36 3.96 0.21
CA ILE A 68 -20.39 4.83 -0.44
C ILE A 68 -20.97 5.38 -1.75
N THR A 69 -20.93 6.70 -1.91
CA THR A 69 -21.33 7.43 -3.11
C THR A 69 -20.08 7.91 -3.87
N THR A 70 -20.26 8.42 -5.08
CA THR A 70 -19.17 9.12 -5.78
C THR A 70 -18.75 10.36 -5.00
N HIS A 71 -17.49 10.40 -4.56
CA HIS A 71 -16.94 11.51 -3.78
C HIS A 71 -15.57 11.93 -4.32
N ALA A 72 -15.26 13.23 -4.26
CA ALA A 72 -13.95 13.78 -4.67
C ALA A 72 -12.75 13.25 -3.85
N TYR A 73 -13.00 12.53 -2.75
CA TYR A 73 -11.95 11.98 -1.90
C TYR A 73 -11.73 10.49 -2.16
N ASN A 74 -12.57 9.85 -2.96
CA ASN A 74 -12.38 8.44 -3.30
C ASN A 74 -10.98 8.23 -3.90
N LEU A 75 -10.33 7.13 -3.52
CA LEU A 75 -8.97 6.76 -3.92
C LEU A 75 -7.86 7.67 -3.35
N CYS A 76 -8.21 8.74 -2.61
CA CYS A 76 -7.20 9.60 -1.98
C CYS A 76 -6.42 8.81 -0.92
N CYS A 77 -5.10 8.77 -1.09
CA CYS A 77 -4.17 8.17 -0.15
C CYS A 77 -3.04 9.13 0.27
N ASN A 78 -3.20 10.45 0.08
CA ASN A 78 -2.17 11.46 0.39
C ASN A 78 -2.14 11.83 1.88
N ALA A 79 -1.77 10.86 2.72
CA ALA A 79 -1.70 11.06 4.17
C ALA A 79 -0.58 12.05 4.55
N ALA A 80 -0.94 13.02 5.41
CA ALA A 80 0.01 13.93 6.02
C ALA A 80 0.89 13.23 7.08
N ILE A 81 1.89 13.95 7.61
CA ILE A 81 2.72 13.48 8.72
C ILE A 81 1.83 13.11 9.90
N GLY A 82 2.11 11.96 10.54
CA GLY A 82 1.39 11.46 11.71
C GLY A 82 0.01 10.87 11.43
N VAL A 83 -0.49 10.92 10.19
CA VAL A 83 -1.82 10.40 9.85
C VAL A 83 -1.77 8.92 9.53
N ILE A 84 -2.48 8.12 10.32
CA ILE A 84 -2.48 6.65 10.23
C ILE A 84 -3.79 6.03 9.73
N THR A 85 -4.79 6.86 9.41
CA THR A 85 -6.10 6.39 8.93
C THR A 85 -6.11 6.09 7.42
N TYR A 86 -5.19 6.64 6.65
CA TYR A 86 -5.01 6.38 5.22
C TYR A 86 -3.54 6.49 4.78
N GLY A 87 -3.28 6.26 3.50
CA GLY A 87 -1.94 6.19 2.93
C GLY A 87 -1.28 4.83 3.13
N ILE A 88 0.00 4.75 2.81
CA ILE A 88 0.78 3.55 3.09
C ILE A 88 0.86 3.32 4.60
N ARG A 89 0.66 2.05 4.98
CA ARG A 89 0.73 1.51 6.34
C ARG A 89 1.63 0.28 6.35
N ILE A 90 2.20 -0.01 7.51
CA ILE A 90 2.94 -1.25 7.77
C ILE A 90 2.41 -1.90 9.04
N GLY A 91 2.69 -3.19 9.18
CA GLY A 91 2.23 -4.00 10.28
C GLY A 91 3.12 -5.21 10.55
N LYS A 92 2.75 -5.93 11.60
CA LYS A 92 3.41 -7.16 12.05
C LYS A 92 2.62 -8.43 11.68
N GLY A 93 1.49 -8.27 10.98
CA GLY A 93 0.66 -9.36 10.51
C GLY A 93 1.41 -10.36 9.65
N THR A 94 0.99 -11.62 9.72
CA THR A 94 1.60 -12.73 8.96
C THR A 94 0.57 -13.58 8.21
N THR A 95 -0.72 -13.34 8.46
CA THR A 95 -1.81 -14.01 7.77
C THR A 95 -1.74 -13.68 6.29
N ALA A 96 -1.72 -14.72 5.44
CA ALA A 96 -1.66 -14.56 3.98
C ALA A 96 -2.78 -13.65 3.47
N VAL A 97 -2.51 -12.94 2.37
CA VAL A 97 -3.49 -12.00 1.81
C VAL A 97 -4.72 -12.77 1.31
N ALA A 98 -5.89 -12.32 1.77
CA ALA A 98 -7.19 -12.73 1.25
C ALA A 98 -7.78 -11.60 0.41
N ILE A 99 -8.59 -11.96 -0.58
CA ILE A 99 -9.16 -10.96 -1.51
C ILE A 99 -10.15 -10.03 -0.82
N ASP A 100 -10.76 -10.46 0.28
CA ASP A 100 -11.73 -9.76 1.10
C ASP A 100 -11.12 -9.12 2.36
N ASP A 101 -9.78 -9.08 2.46
CA ASP A 101 -9.09 -8.29 3.48
C ASP A 101 -9.49 -6.82 3.38
N TYR A 102 -9.88 -6.23 4.51
CA TYR A 102 -10.33 -4.84 4.59
C TYR A 102 -9.41 -3.95 5.44
N ALA A 103 -8.47 -4.56 6.16
CA ALA A 103 -7.48 -3.90 6.99
C ALA A 103 -6.19 -4.75 7.05
N LEU A 104 -5.10 -4.13 7.49
CA LEU A 104 -3.94 -4.85 8.00
C LEU A 104 -4.35 -5.63 9.27
N GLU A 105 -3.81 -6.83 9.44
CA GLU A 105 -4.03 -7.69 10.60
C GLU A 105 -3.47 -7.04 11.87
N SER A 106 -2.27 -6.46 11.79
CA SER A 106 -1.62 -5.84 12.96
C SER A 106 -0.85 -4.58 12.55
N PRO A 107 -1.54 -3.47 12.22
CA PRO A 107 -0.89 -2.23 11.82
C PRO A 107 -0.16 -1.56 13.00
N VAL A 108 0.99 -0.95 12.72
CA VAL A 108 1.75 -0.20 13.75
C VAL A 108 1.16 1.18 14.05
N GLY A 109 1.40 1.67 15.26
CA GLY A 109 0.95 2.98 15.74
C GLY A 109 1.80 4.15 15.23
N GLU A 110 1.27 5.36 15.37
CA GLU A 110 2.05 6.61 15.24
C GLU A 110 2.66 6.95 16.59
N GLY A 111 3.95 7.28 16.62
CA GLY A 111 4.59 7.79 17.83
C GLY A 111 6.05 7.39 17.98
N VAL A 112 6.48 7.29 19.23
CA VAL A 112 7.85 7.00 19.67
C VAL A 112 7.88 5.92 20.76
N GLY A 113 6.74 5.25 21.00
CA GLY A 113 6.64 4.11 21.90
C GLY A 113 7.10 2.81 21.25
N LEU A 114 6.87 1.71 21.98
CA LEU A 114 7.15 0.37 21.49
C LEU A 114 6.25 0.05 20.29
N ASP A 115 6.84 -0.45 19.21
CA ASP A 115 6.12 -0.78 17.96
C ASP A 115 5.36 0.44 17.35
N GLU A 116 5.83 1.66 17.61
CA GLU A 116 5.34 2.89 16.99
C GLU A 116 6.39 3.50 16.06
N PHE A 117 5.94 4.12 14.98
CA PHE A 117 6.80 4.85 14.05
C PHE A 117 6.30 6.27 13.87
N ASN A 118 7.21 7.20 13.59
CA ASN A 118 6.83 8.50 13.05
C ASN A 118 6.57 8.38 11.54
N HIS A 119 5.29 8.38 11.16
CA HIS A 119 4.86 8.29 9.77
C HIS A 119 5.04 9.63 9.07
N GLN A 120 5.89 9.65 8.05
CA GLN A 120 6.11 10.84 7.23
C GLN A 120 4.96 11.04 6.23
N ALA A 121 4.96 12.19 5.55
CA ALA A 121 4.00 12.45 4.49
C ALA A 121 4.17 11.48 3.31
N MET A 122 3.07 11.22 2.61
CA MET A 122 3.08 10.49 1.35
C MET A 122 3.77 11.31 0.24
N VAL A 123 4.46 10.62 -0.65
CA VAL A 123 5.13 11.20 -1.83
C VAL A 123 4.66 10.46 -3.08
N PHE A 124 4.39 11.21 -4.14
CA PHE A 124 3.90 10.67 -5.41
C PHE A 124 4.80 11.10 -6.57
N THR A 125 4.83 10.29 -7.62
CA THR A 125 5.25 10.76 -8.94
C THR A 125 4.03 11.00 -9.81
N GLU A 126 4.18 11.85 -10.82
CA GLU A 126 3.17 11.94 -11.87
C GLU A 126 3.14 10.67 -12.73
N PRO A 127 1.98 10.30 -13.31
CA PRO A 127 1.90 9.27 -14.32
C PRO A 127 2.82 9.58 -15.50
N SER A 128 3.58 8.58 -15.93
CA SER A 128 4.47 8.69 -17.07
C SER A 128 4.35 7.49 -17.99
N VAL A 129 4.39 7.74 -19.30
CA VAL A 129 4.36 6.71 -20.34
C VAL A 129 5.80 6.45 -20.81
N ALA A 130 6.25 5.21 -20.70
CA ALA A 130 7.52 4.73 -21.20
C ALA A 130 7.28 3.49 -22.06
N GLY A 131 7.47 3.64 -23.39
CA GLY A 131 7.14 2.58 -24.34
C GLY A 131 5.65 2.23 -24.29
N SER A 132 5.34 0.97 -23.99
CA SER A 132 3.96 0.48 -23.86
C SER A 132 3.41 0.53 -22.42
N THR A 133 4.14 1.08 -21.46
CA THR A 133 3.77 1.08 -20.04
C THR A 133 3.47 2.50 -19.56
N CYS A 134 2.33 2.69 -18.90
CA CYS A 134 2.02 3.89 -18.12
C CYS A 134 2.10 3.56 -16.64
N SER A 135 2.80 4.36 -15.83
CA SER A 135 2.93 4.10 -14.40
C SER A 135 3.16 5.36 -13.56
N PHE A 136 2.83 5.26 -12.27
CA PHE A 136 3.17 6.23 -11.24
C PHE A 136 3.55 5.51 -9.93
N LYS A 137 4.17 6.23 -9.01
CA LYS A 137 4.65 5.72 -7.73
C LYS A 137 4.00 6.44 -6.57
N LEU A 138 3.80 5.69 -5.49
CA LEU A 138 3.40 6.20 -4.19
C LEU A 138 4.33 5.64 -3.12
N ARG A 139 4.87 6.52 -2.29
CA ARG A 139 5.93 6.20 -1.33
C ARG A 139 5.62 6.81 0.03
N ARG A 140 5.99 6.10 1.10
CA ARG A 140 5.99 6.62 2.46
C ARG A 140 7.17 6.09 3.25
N THR A 141 7.71 6.95 4.11
CA THR A 141 8.76 6.61 5.06
C THR A 141 8.18 6.62 6.48
N MET A 142 8.55 5.63 7.27
CA MET A 142 8.22 5.50 8.68
C MET A 142 9.54 5.42 9.46
N ILE A 143 9.75 6.35 10.40
CA ILE A 143 11.00 6.49 11.16
C ILE A 143 10.82 5.87 12.54
N ASN A 144 11.78 5.05 12.95
CA ASN A 144 11.82 4.50 14.30
C ASN A 144 12.60 5.44 15.22
N ASN A 145 11.91 6.09 16.16
CA ASN A 145 12.52 6.91 17.21
C ASN A 145 12.17 6.36 18.61
N SER A 146 11.99 5.04 18.73
CA SER A 146 11.50 4.41 19.96
C SER A 146 12.56 4.18 21.03
N GLY A 147 13.84 4.41 20.72
CA GLY A 147 14.98 4.06 21.58
C GLY A 147 15.35 2.57 21.51
N ALA A 148 14.67 1.75 20.71
CA ALA A 148 14.96 0.34 20.50
C ALA A 148 14.73 -0.09 19.05
N THR A 149 15.29 -1.23 18.64
CA THR A 149 14.99 -1.83 17.33
C THR A 149 13.55 -2.37 17.33
N ILE A 150 12.74 -1.92 16.37
CA ILE A 150 11.41 -2.48 16.11
C ILE A 150 11.55 -3.66 15.16
N THR A 151 11.20 -4.86 15.63
CA THR A 151 11.42 -6.11 14.90
C THR A 151 10.14 -6.67 14.28
N GLY A 152 10.29 -7.46 13.22
CA GLY A 152 9.21 -8.29 12.69
C GLY A 152 8.15 -7.53 11.89
N ILE A 153 8.50 -6.43 11.22
CA ILE A 153 7.61 -5.81 10.25
C ILE A 153 7.47 -6.74 9.04
N ARG A 154 6.25 -7.19 8.76
CA ARG A 154 5.97 -8.19 7.71
C ARG A 154 4.79 -7.84 6.83
N GLU A 155 3.99 -6.87 7.22
CA GLU A 155 2.75 -6.55 6.54
C GLU A 155 2.82 -5.13 5.98
N LEU A 156 2.35 -4.96 4.75
CA LEU A 156 2.29 -3.68 4.05
C LEU A 156 0.87 -3.48 3.52
N GLY A 157 0.45 -2.25 3.39
CA GLY A 157 -0.73 -1.94 2.59
C GLY A 157 -0.88 -0.45 2.33
N CYS A 158 -1.82 -0.11 1.45
CA CYS A 158 -2.22 1.28 1.23
C CYS A 158 -3.70 1.43 1.48
N TYR A 159 -4.03 2.24 2.48
CA TYR A 159 -5.39 2.63 2.78
C TYR A 159 -5.77 3.84 1.93
N VAL A 160 -6.94 3.78 1.29
CA VAL A 160 -7.53 4.85 0.51
C VAL A 160 -8.79 5.36 1.20
N ARG A 161 -9.15 6.61 0.93
CA ARG A 161 -10.43 7.15 1.34
C ARG A 161 -11.58 6.52 0.52
N LEU A 162 -12.61 6.06 1.21
CA LEU A 162 -13.92 5.70 0.67
C LEU A 162 -14.89 6.90 0.71
N ALA A 163 -14.66 7.87 1.58
CA ALA A 163 -15.39 9.13 1.67
C ALA A 163 -14.54 10.17 2.43
N ALA A 164 -15.16 11.23 2.97
CA ALA A 164 -14.44 12.20 3.80
C ALA A 164 -13.82 11.60 5.07
N THR A 165 -14.46 10.60 5.68
CA THR A 165 -14.06 10.03 6.98
C THR A 165 -14.00 8.50 7.00
N TYR A 166 -14.26 7.84 5.87
CA TYR A 166 -14.25 6.38 5.74
C TYR A 166 -13.06 5.93 4.90
N TYR A 167 -12.48 4.79 5.24
CA TYR A 167 -11.23 4.30 4.67
C TYR A 167 -11.36 2.83 4.30
N GLY A 168 -10.70 2.43 3.22
CA GLY A 168 -10.63 1.05 2.76
C GLY A 168 -9.20 0.68 2.38
N LEU A 169 -8.89 -0.59 2.38
CA LEU A 169 -7.62 -1.13 1.93
C LEU A 169 -7.64 -1.28 0.41
N GLY A 170 -6.72 -0.60 -0.28
CA GLY A 170 -6.59 -0.74 -1.74
C GLY A 170 -5.81 -2.00 -2.13
N PHE A 171 -4.68 -2.22 -1.47
CA PHE A 171 -3.81 -3.36 -1.68
C PHE A 171 -3.01 -3.66 -0.42
N ARG A 172 -2.76 -4.95 -0.18
CA ARG A 172 -2.08 -5.51 0.99
C ARG A 172 -1.03 -6.51 0.56
N ASP A 173 0.12 -6.53 1.20
CA ASP A 173 1.16 -7.53 0.93
C ASP A 173 1.79 -8.04 2.23
N VAL A 174 2.17 -9.31 2.23
CA VAL A 174 2.92 -9.94 3.33
C VAL A 174 4.30 -10.34 2.83
N LEU A 175 5.33 -9.86 3.51
CA LEU A 175 6.72 -10.11 3.21
C LEU A 175 7.11 -11.54 3.60
N GLY A 176 7.86 -12.23 2.72
CA GLY A 176 8.38 -13.57 3.01
C GLY A 176 9.38 -13.59 4.19
N SER A 177 10.08 -12.48 4.42
CA SER A 177 10.98 -12.27 5.56
C SER A 177 10.63 -10.97 6.28
N GLY A 178 10.73 -10.96 7.61
CA GLY A 178 10.54 -9.74 8.39
C GLY A 178 11.62 -8.70 8.12
N CYS A 179 11.26 -7.44 8.38
CA CYS A 179 12.15 -6.31 8.43
C CYS A 179 12.29 -5.84 9.88
N ASP A 180 13.53 -5.63 10.31
CA ASP A 180 13.85 -5.06 11.62
C ASP A 180 14.41 -3.64 11.41
N VAL A 181 13.80 -2.65 12.04
CA VAL A 181 14.17 -1.25 11.88
C VAL A 181 14.88 -0.78 13.15
N PRO A 182 16.19 -0.46 13.11
CA PRO A 182 16.91 0.01 14.28
C PRO A 182 16.40 1.38 14.73
N ASP A 183 16.64 1.73 16.00
CA ASP A 183 16.41 3.08 16.51
C ASP A 183 17.21 4.12 15.69
N GLY A 184 16.57 5.26 15.42
CA GLY A 184 17.04 6.30 14.49
C GLY A 184 16.99 5.89 13.01
N GLY A 185 16.66 4.63 12.72
CA GLY A 185 16.51 4.10 11.37
C GLY A 185 15.11 4.36 10.78
N ALA A 186 14.90 3.90 9.56
CA ALA A 186 13.62 4.06 8.88
C ALA A 186 13.30 2.90 7.94
N ILE A 187 12.01 2.64 7.76
CA ILE A 187 11.48 1.77 6.71
C ILE A 187 10.74 2.64 5.69
N THR A 188 11.09 2.49 4.43
CA THR A 188 10.44 3.17 3.30
C THR A 188 9.78 2.14 2.42
N VAL A 189 8.49 2.34 2.15
CA VAL A 189 7.71 1.48 1.25
C VAL A 189 7.32 2.31 0.03
N GLU A 190 7.56 1.77 -1.15
CA GLU A 190 7.15 2.33 -2.42
C GLU A 190 6.32 1.30 -3.19
N TYR A 191 5.13 1.69 -3.61
CA TYR A 191 4.35 0.96 -4.61
C TYR A 191 4.45 1.65 -5.96
N THR A 192 4.53 0.85 -7.03
CA THR A 192 4.41 1.29 -8.41
C THR A 192 3.13 0.70 -8.99
N LEU A 193 2.22 1.56 -9.44
CA LEU A 193 1.00 1.18 -10.13
C LEU A 193 1.22 1.44 -11.62
N GLY A 194 0.91 0.47 -12.46
CA GLY A 194 1.05 0.63 -13.90
C GLY A 194 0.19 -0.31 -14.72
N VAL A 195 0.08 0.02 -16.00
CA VAL A 195 -0.60 -0.77 -17.02
C VAL A 195 0.29 -0.85 -18.25
N THR A 196 0.32 -2.00 -18.91
CA THR A 196 1.06 -2.21 -20.16
C THR A 196 0.13 -2.66 -21.28
N ALA A 197 0.20 -1.97 -22.43
CA ALA A 197 -0.57 -2.24 -23.65
C ALA A 197 -0.06 -3.46 -24.46
#